data_AF-A0A7S2DIK1-F1
#
_entry.id   AF-A0A7S2DIK1-F1
#
_cell.length_a   1.000
_cell.length_b   1.000
_cell.length_c   1.000
_cell.angle_alpha   90.00
_cell.angle_beta   90.00
_cell.angle_gamma   90.00
#
_symmetry.space_group_name_H-M   'P 1'
#
loop_
_entity.id
_entity.type
_entity.pdbx_description
1 polymer ?
#
loop_
_entity_poly.entity_id
_entity_poly.type
_entity_poly.pdbx_seq_one_letter_code
_entity_poly.pdbx_strand_id
1 'polypeptide(L)'
;PNPEAVAVAIECCYQNTGLGLTIALSAMSAADVGEASGVPLFYGIIEILVIPLFAIMAWRIGWTYAPASENVCVALLGNYQPSAVDRVPGTEGRSAKELT
;
A
#
# COMPACT_ATOMS: atom_id res chain seq x y z
N PRO A 1 11.40 10.55 7.32
CA PRO A 1 10.89 10.20 5.97
C PRO A 1 9.48 10.76 5.82
N ASN A 2 9.12 11.28 4.64
CA ASN A 2 7.77 11.77 4.41
C ASN A 2 6.84 10.61 4.00
N PRO A 3 5.54 10.64 4.36
CA PRO A 3 4.59 9.57 4.09
C PRO A 3 4.50 9.15 2.61
N GLU A 4 4.76 10.06 1.67
CA GLU A 4 4.79 9.76 0.24
C GLU A 4 5.89 8.74 -0.11
N ALA A 5 7.05 8.79 0.56
CA ALA A 5 8.12 7.84 0.32
C ALA A 5 7.74 6.41 0.74
N VAL A 6 6.96 6.27 1.82
CA VAL A 6 6.41 4.97 2.25
C VAL A 6 5.43 4.44 1.20
N ALA A 7 4.58 5.30 0.65
CA ALA A 7 3.65 4.93 -0.42
C ALA A 7 4.39 4.44 -1.67
N VAL A 8 5.37 5.23 -2.16
CA VAL A 8 6.17 4.86 -3.34
C VAL A 8 6.93 3.54 -3.11
N ALA A 9 7.49 3.33 -1.92
CA ALA A 9 8.18 2.10 -1.60
C ALA A 9 7.26 0.87 -1.71
N ILE A 10 6.01 0.97 -1.24
CA ILE A 10 5.01 -0.10 -1.35
C ILE A 10 4.57 -0.27 -2.81
N GLU A 11 4.28 0.81 -3.53
CA GLU A 11 3.85 0.76 -4.94
C GLU A 11 4.91 0.12 -5.85
N CYS A 12 6.20 0.34 -5.58
CA CYS A 12 7.27 -0.29 -6.34
C CYS A 12 7.34 -1.81 -6.16
N CYS A 13 6.96 -2.35 -4.99
CA CYS A 13 7.13 -3.77 -4.69
C CYS A 13 5.82 -4.55 -4.63
N TYR A 14 4.67 -3.89 -4.53
CA TYR A 14 3.36 -4.55 -4.64
C TYR A 14 3.04 -4.78 -6.11
N GLN A 15 2.97 -6.05 -6.51
CA GLN A 15 2.78 -6.42 -7.91
C GLN A 15 1.44 -7.13 -8.10
N ASN A 16 0.87 -7.06 -9.30
CA ASN A 16 -0.31 -7.86 -9.61
C ASN A 16 0.08 -9.30 -9.94
N THR A 17 0.27 -10.10 -8.89
CA THR A 17 0.66 -11.52 -8.98
C THR A 17 -0.40 -12.40 -9.65
N GLY A 18 -1.69 -12.02 -9.57
CA GLY A 18 -2.78 -12.72 -10.25
C GLY A 18 -2.69 -12.64 -11.78
N LEU A 19 -2.32 -11.49 -12.32
CA LEU A 19 -2.04 -11.34 -13.75
C LEU A 19 -0.80 -12.16 -14.15
N GLY A 20 0.27 -12.12 -13.34
CA GLY A 20 1.47 -12.92 -13.57
C GLY A 20 1.14 -14.42 -13.66
N LEU A 21 0.33 -14.92 -12.71
CA LEU A 21 -0.12 -16.32 -12.71
C LEU A 21 -0.99 -16.65 -13.91
N THR A 22 -1.92 -15.77 -14.29
CA THR A 22 -2.80 -15.97 -15.45
C THR A 22 -1.98 -16.10 -16.74
N ILE A 23 -0.96 -15.26 -16.92
CA ILE A 23 -0.05 -15.34 -18.07
C ILE A 23 0.75 -16.64 -18.03
N ALA A 24 1.30 -17.02 -16.87
CA ALA A 24 2.04 -18.26 -16.73
C ALA A 24 1.20 -19.48 -17.15
N LEU A 25 -0.07 -19.54 -16.71
CA LEU A 25 -0.97 -20.65 -17.02
C LEU A 25 -1.44 -20.68 -18.48
N SER A 26 -1.54 -19.53 -19.14
CA SER A 26 -2.12 -19.42 -20.49
C SER A 26 -1.10 -19.39 -21.62
N ALA A 27 0.12 -18.90 -21.35
CA ALA A 27 1.13 -18.65 -22.37
C ALA A 27 2.32 -19.64 -22.33
N MET A 28 2.51 -20.37 -21.22
CA MET A 28 3.64 -21.30 -21.09
C MET A 28 3.31 -22.69 -21.63
N SER A 29 4.36 -23.43 -22.00
CA SER A 29 4.22 -24.83 -22.41
C SER A 29 3.81 -25.72 -21.23
N ALA A 30 3.22 -26.89 -21.50
CA ALA A 30 2.86 -27.83 -20.44
C ALA A 30 4.07 -28.34 -19.62
N ALA A 31 5.28 -28.30 -20.20
CA ALA A 31 6.50 -28.68 -19.50
C ALA A 31 6.95 -27.59 -18.51
N ASP A 32 6.72 -26.31 -18.85
CA ASP A 32 7.27 -25.17 -18.10
C ASP A 32 6.24 -24.48 -17.19
N VAL A 33 4.94 -24.72 -17.42
CA VAL A 33 3.86 -24.04 -16.70
C VAL A 33 3.92 -24.21 -15.19
N GLY A 34 4.37 -25.38 -14.71
CA GLY A 34 4.52 -25.66 -13.28
C GLY A 34 5.55 -24.75 -12.62
N GLU A 35 6.73 -24.63 -13.22
CA GLU A 35 7.81 -23.78 -12.73
C GLU A 35 7.46 -22.30 -12.88
N ALA A 36 6.94 -21.91 -14.05
CA ALA A 36 6.58 -20.52 -14.36
C ALA A 36 5.45 -19.99 -13.47
N SER A 37 4.44 -20.81 -13.15
CA SER A 37 3.35 -20.42 -12.24
C SER A 37 3.80 -20.33 -10.78
N GLY A 38 4.86 -21.05 -10.40
CA GLY A 38 5.45 -20.98 -9.06
C GLY A 38 6.01 -19.60 -8.72
N VAL A 39 6.56 -18.87 -9.71
CA VAL A 39 7.14 -17.53 -9.51
C VAL A 39 6.13 -16.50 -8.97
N PRO A 40 5.00 -16.21 -9.64
CA PRO A 40 4.01 -15.26 -9.13
C PRO A 40 3.34 -15.75 -7.84
N LEU A 41 3.15 -17.06 -7.66
CA LEU A 41 2.62 -17.62 -6.41
C LEU A 41 3.55 -17.37 -5.23
N PHE A 42 4.84 -17.65 -5.39
CA PHE A 42 5.83 -17.40 -4.35
C PHE A 42 5.95 -15.91 -4.04
N TYR A 43 6.04 -15.05 -5.06
CA TYR A 43 6.08 -13.61 -4.87
C TYR A 43 4.82 -13.10 -4.14
N GLY A 44 3.64 -13.59 -4.50
CA GLY A 44 2.37 -13.25 -3.85
C GLY A 44 2.34 -13.59 -2.36
N ILE A 45 2.93 -14.72 -1.97
CA ILE A 45 3.07 -15.08 -0.54
C ILE A 45 4.02 -14.09 0.16
N ILE A 46 5.14 -13.76 -0.47
CA ILE A 46 6.13 -12.84 0.11
C ILE A 46 5.56 -11.43 0.26
N GLU A 47 4.86 -10.88 -0.73
CA GLU A 47 4.30 -9.52 -0.63
C GLU A 47 3.22 -9.41 0.46
N ILE A 48 2.39 -10.45 0.63
CA ILE A 48 1.39 -10.53 1.72
C ILE A 48 2.04 -10.52 3.11
N LEU A 49 3.27 -11.01 3.26
CA LEU A 49 3.97 -11.04 4.54
C LEU A 49 4.82 -9.78 4.77
N VAL A 50 5.60 -9.38 3.76
CA VAL A 50 6.61 -8.32 3.88
C VAL A 50 5.98 -6.93 3.87
N ILE A 51 4.98 -6.68 3.01
CA ILE A 51 4.40 -5.34 2.88
C ILE A 51 3.64 -4.94 4.16
N PRO A 52 2.76 -5.76 4.76
CA PRO A 52 2.10 -5.39 6.00
C PRO A 52 3.08 -5.20 7.15
N LEU A 53 4.13 -6.03 7.24
CA LEU A 53 5.17 -5.88 8.25
C LEU A 53 5.89 -4.54 8.09
N PHE A 54 6.31 -4.20 6.87
CA PHE A 54 6.93 -2.91 6.56
C PHE A 54 5.99 -1.74 6.89
N ALA A 55 4.72 -1.82 6.48
CA ALA A 55 3.73 -0.77 6.73
C ALA A 55 3.49 -0.53 8.22
N ILE A 56 3.37 -1.60 9.02
CA ILE A 56 3.22 -1.50 10.49
C ILE A 56 4.48 -0.87 11.11
N MET A 57 5.67 -1.30 10.69
CA MET A 57 6.92 -0.71 11.19
C MET A 57 7.02 0.78 10.83
N ALA A 58 6.76 1.14 9.58
CA ALA A 58 6.78 2.52 9.09
C ALA A 58 5.77 3.41 9.85
N TRP A 59 4.58 2.88 10.15
CA TRP A 59 3.60 3.57 10.98
C TRP A 59 4.08 3.76 12.42
N ARG A 60 4.59 2.71 13.07
CA ARG A 60 5.06 2.76 14.48
C ARG A 60 6.22 3.74 14.71
N ILE A 61 7.05 3.99 13.70
CA ILE A 61 8.15 4.96 13.76
C ILE A 61 7.74 6.36 13.26
N GLY A 62 6.46 6.58 12.96
CA GLY A 62 5.90 7.88 12.60
C GLY A 62 6.25 8.33 11.17
N TRP A 63 6.47 7.40 10.24
CA TRP A 63 6.74 7.73 8.83
C TRP A 63 5.48 7.79 7.97
N THR A 64 4.31 7.56 8.55
CA THR A 64 3.00 7.66 7.89
C THR A 64 2.21 8.84 8.45
N TYR A 65 1.10 9.20 7.80
CA TYR A 65 0.17 10.20 8.31
C TYR A 65 -0.58 9.77 9.59
N ALA A 66 -0.75 8.46 9.81
CA ALA A 66 -1.40 7.94 11.01
C ALA A 66 -0.52 8.12 12.26
N PRO A 67 -1.06 8.61 13.39
CA PRO A 67 -0.36 8.71 14.67
C PRO A 67 0.19 7.37 15.18
N ALA A 68 1.46 7.32 15.60
CA ALA A 68 2.11 6.09 16.09
C ALA A 68 1.53 5.55 17.42
N SER A 69 0.78 6.39 18.15
CA SER A 69 0.15 6.07 19.44
C SER A 69 -1.21 5.39 19.32
N GLU A 70 -1.79 5.33 18.11
CA GLU A 70 -3.10 4.73 17.90
C GLU A 70 -3.09 3.20 17.96
N ASN A 71 -4.27 2.62 18.14
CA ASN A 71 -4.43 1.16 18.05
C ASN A 71 -4.35 0.70 16.59
N VAL A 72 -3.75 -0.46 16.34
CA VAL A 72 -3.52 -0.97 14.97
C VAL A 72 -4.82 -1.02 14.16
N CYS A 73 -5.91 -1.53 14.75
CA CYS A 73 -7.20 -1.59 14.07
C CYS A 73 -7.77 -0.21 13.73
N VAL A 74 -7.55 0.79 14.60
CA VAL A 74 -8.01 2.16 14.38
C VAL A 74 -7.17 2.81 13.28
N ALA A 75 -5.85 2.64 13.32
CA ALA A 75 -4.94 3.15 12.30
C ALA A 75 -5.20 2.55 10.91
N LEU A 76 -5.63 1.28 10.84
CA LEU A 76 -5.98 0.61 9.58
C LEU A 76 -7.35 1.03 9.02
N LEU A 77 -8.31 1.37 9.89
CA LEU A 77 -9.68 1.73 9.48
C LEU A 77 -9.88 3.24 9.34
N GLY A 78 -9.02 4.05 9.95
CA GLY A 78 -9.09 5.51 9.92
C GLY A 78 -8.58 6.11 8.60
N ASN A 79 -8.99 7.35 8.32
CA ASN A 79 -8.48 8.14 7.21
C ASN A 79 -7.62 9.29 7.74
N TYR A 80 -6.33 9.27 7.44
CA TYR A 80 -5.35 10.28 7.89
C TYR A 80 -4.77 11.10 6.73
N GLN A 81 -5.25 10.90 5.50
CA GLN A 81 -4.74 11.64 4.34
C GLN A 81 -5.12 13.13 4.41
N PRO A 82 -4.18 14.05 4.13
CA PRO A 82 -4.48 15.48 4.01
C PRO A 82 -5.51 15.74 2.91
N SER A 83 -6.50 16.60 3.20
CA SER A 83 -7.52 16.95 2.21
C SER A 83 -6.94 17.89 1.16
N ALA A 84 -7.49 17.88 -0.06
CA ALA A 84 -7.07 18.80 -1.12
C ALA A 84 -7.22 20.29 -0.73
N VAL A 85 -8.12 20.59 0.22
CA VAL A 85 -8.32 21.92 0.82
C VAL A 85 -7.09 22.40 1.59
N ASP A 86 -6.30 21.49 2.17
CA ASP A 86 -5.12 21.81 2.98
C ASP A 86 -3.86 22.06 2.12
N ARG A 87 -3.92 21.74 0.81
CA ARG A 87 -2.81 21.96 -0.13
C ARG A 87 -2.82 23.33 -0.80
N VAL A 88 -3.87 24.14 -0.59
CA VAL A 88 -3.93 25.52 -1.07
C VAL A 88 -3.19 26.40 -0.06
N PRO A 89 -2.11 27.09 -0.45
CA PRO A 89 -1.44 28.02 0.46
C PRO A 89 -2.41 29.13 0.87
N GLY A 90 -2.82 29.16 2.14
CA GLY A 90 -3.67 30.22 2.72
C GLY A 90 -5.07 29.82 3.20
N THR A 91 -5.41 28.53 3.26
CA THR A 91 -6.74 28.03 3.70
C THR A 91 -6.73 27.41 5.10
N GLU A 92 -5.76 27.72 5.96
CA GLU A 92 -5.79 27.31 7.37
C GLU A 92 -7.08 27.84 8.04
N GLY A 93 -8.04 26.94 8.29
CA GLY A 93 -9.21 27.22 9.12
C GLY A 93 -10.59 27.19 8.45
N ARG A 94 -10.73 26.94 7.15
CA ARG A 94 -12.08 26.78 6.54
C ARG A 94 -12.50 25.32 6.47
N SER A 95 -13.12 24.87 7.55
CA SER A 95 -13.86 23.59 7.60
C SER A 95 -14.94 23.56 6.51
N ALA A 96 -14.97 22.49 5.71
CA ALA A 96 -15.91 22.27 4.60
C ALA A 96 -17.40 22.18 5.02
N LYS A 97 -17.74 22.48 6.28
CA LYS A 97 -19.12 22.50 6.80
C LYS A 97 -19.85 23.83 6.59
N GLU A 98 -19.21 24.87 6.06
CA GLU A 98 -19.83 26.20 5.83
C GLU A 98 -20.26 26.48 4.39
N LEU A 99 -20.25 25.48 3.49
CA LEU A 99 -20.54 25.67 2.05
C LEU A 99 -21.81 24.92 1.55
N THR A 100 -22.75 24.63 2.45
CA THR A 100 -24.09 24.12 2.11
C THR A 100 -25.17 24.92 2.80
#